data_AF-A0A7S1DTH4-F1
#
_entry.id   AF-A0A7S1DTH4-F1
#
_cell.length_a   1.000
_cell.length_b   1.000
_cell.length_c   1.000
_cell.angle_alpha   90.00
_cell.angle_beta   90.00
_cell.angle_gamma   90.00
#
_symmetry.space_group_name_H-M   'P 1'
#
loop_
_entity.id
_entity.type
_entity.pdbx_description
1 polymer ?
#
loop_
_entity_poly.entity_id
_entity_poly.type
_entity_poly.pdbx_seq_one_letter_code
_entity_poly.pdbx_strand_id
1 'polypeptide(L)'
;ARVKEKALGQEVVGSLNPGQVLVSVVHKELAATMGEGVADINLAAQPPAVILMAGLQGAGKTTTTAKLAKHLIEKRKKKVLTVSADVYRPAAIEQLKTVTRQAGAEWFESTPEQKPHDIALAALDYAKRH
;
A
#
# COMPACT_ATOMS: atom_id res chain seq x y z
N ALA A 1 -25.70 1.94 -17.03
CA ALA A 1 -27.00 2.64 -16.89
C ALA A 1 -26.87 3.94 -16.06
N ARG A 2 -26.29 3.90 -14.85
CA ARG A 2 -26.16 5.05 -13.92
C ARG A 2 -25.69 6.39 -14.51
N VAL A 3 -24.60 6.40 -15.28
CA VAL A 3 -24.05 7.64 -15.87
C VAL A 3 -25.04 8.26 -16.89
N LYS A 4 -25.69 7.43 -17.70
CA LYS A 4 -26.62 7.86 -18.75
C LYS A 4 -27.88 8.50 -18.17
N GLU A 5 -28.41 7.94 -17.07
CA GLU A 5 -29.56 8.50 -16.35
C GLU A 5 -29.22 9.82 -15.65
N LYS A 6 -28.06 9.92 -15.00
CA LYS A 6 -27.63 11.16 -14.33
C LYS A 6 -27.28 12.29 -15.29
N ALA A 7 -26.74 11.98 -16.47
CA ALA A 7 -26.44 12.97 -17.50
C ALA A 7 -27.70 13.55 -18.16
N LEU A 8 -28.79 12.78 -18.25
CA LEU A 8 -30.08 13.24 -18.81
C LEU A 8 -30.90 14.07 -17.81
N GLY A 9 -30.69 13.88 -16.50
CA GLY A 9 -31.46 14.54 -15.43
C GLY A 9 -30.80 15.79 -14.82
N GLN A 10 -29.58 16.16 -15.21
CA GLN A 10 -28.98 17.41 -14.77
C GLN A 10 -29.39 18.56 -15.69
N GLU A 11 -30.26 19.44 -15.21
CA GLU A 11 -30.39 20.78 -15.79
C GLU A 11 -29.02 21.46 -15.75
N VAL A 12 -28.62 22.04 -16.89
CA VAL A 12 -27.38 22.78 -17.03
C VAL A 12 -27.48 24.02 -16.14
N VAL A 13 -27.05 23.88 -14.88
CA VAL A 13 -26.99 24.99 -13.94
C VAL A 13 -26.14 26.08 -14.58
N GLY A 14 -26.74 27.26 -14.76
CA GLY A 14 -26.24 28.32 -15.62
C GLY A 14 -24.76 28.64 -15.42
N SER A 15 -24.08 28.89 -16.56
CA SER A 15 -22.66 29.23 -16.76
C SER A 15 -21.67 28.09 -17.07
N LEU A 16 -22.07 26.82 -16.99
CA LEU A 16 -21.18 25.68 -17.33
C LEU A 16 -21.48 25.13 -18.73
N ASN A 17 -20.43 24.91 -19.52
CA ASN A 17 -20.55 24.29 -20.84
C ASN A 17 -21.00 22.82 -20.66
N PRO A 18 -22.00 22.32 -21.43
CA PRO A 18 -22.47 20.94 -21.36
C PRO A 18 -21.37 19.86 -21.33
N GLY A 19 -20.23 20.10 -22.01
CA GLY A 19 -19.08 19.20 -21.95
C GLY A 19 -18.45 19.09 -20.54
N GLN A 20 -18.38 20.19 -19.79
CA GLN A 20 -17.87 20.21 -18.41
C GLN A 20 -18.82 19.51 -17.45
N VAL A 21 -20.14 19.64 -17.67
CA VAL A 21 -21.16 18.95 -16.89
C VAL A 21 -21.00 17.43 -17.07
N LEU A 22 -20.85 16.95 -18.31
CA LEU A 22 -20.64 15.54 -18.60
C LEU A 22 -19.36 14.98 -17.94
N VAL A 23 -18.23 15.68 -18.05
CA VAL A 23 -16.97 15.29 -17.40
C VAL A 23 -17.15 15.21 -15.88
N SER A 24 -17.86 16.16 -15.28
CA SER A 24 -18.12 16.16 -13.85
C SER A 24 -18.97 14.97 -13.39
N VAL A 25 -19.97 14.59 -14.18
CA VAL A 25 -20.83 13.43 -13.90
C VAL A 25 -20.03 12.14 -13.99
N VAL A 26 -19.22 11.97 -15.05
CA VAL A 26 -18.36 10.80 -15.22
C VAL A 26 -17.34 10.69 -14.08
N HIS A 27 -16.68 11.80 -13.73
CA HIS A 27 -15.73 11.84 -12.61
C HIS A 27 -16.37 11.42 -11.29
N LYS A 28 -17.55 11.97 -10.97
CA LYS A 28 -18.29 11.64 -9.74
C LYS A 28 -18.66 10.16 -9.68
N GLU A 29 -19.13 9.59 -10.79
CA GLU A 29 -19.48 8.17 -10.82
C GLU A 29 -18.26 7.25 -10.71
N LEU A 30 -17.14 7.62 -11.35
CA LEU A 30 -15.88 6.88 -11.21
C LEU A 30 -15.38 6.94 -9.76
N ALA A 31 -15.39 8.12 -9.13
CA ALA A 31 -15.00 8.28 -7.74
C ALA A 31 -15.89 7.46 -6.80
N ALA A 32 -17.22 7.53 -6.96
CA ALA A 32 -18.16 6.73 -6.16
C ALA A 32 -17.97 5.22 -6.35
N THR A 33 -17.62 4.78 -7.56
CA THR A 33 -17.36 3.35 -7.85
C THR A 33 -16.05 2.87 -7.22
N MET A 34 -15.02 3.72 -7.17
CA MET A 34 -13.73 3.39 -6.57
C MET A 34 -13.75 3.41 -5.03
N GLY A 35 -14.83 3.89 -4.42
CA GLY A 35 -14.97 4.08 -2.98
C GLY A 35 -14.79 5.54 -2.59
N GLU A 36 -15.63 6.02 -1.69
CA GLU A 36 -15.59 7.41 -1.24
C GLU A 36 -14.52 7.63 -0.16
N GLY A 37 -13.67 8.65 -0.39
CA GLY A 37 -12.78 9.21 0.63
C GLY A 37 -11.34 8.68 0.64
N VAL A 38 -10.50 9.39 1.39
CA VAL A 38 -9.11 8.98 1.66
C VAL A 38 -9.12 8.09 2.91
N ALA A 39 -8.93 6.79 2.72
CA ALA A 39 -8.73 5.86 3.83
C ALA A 39 -7.24 5.83 4.20
N ASP A 40 -6.93 6.16 5.44
CA ASP A 40 -5.57 6.09 5.98
C ASP A 40 -5.25 4.68 6.47
N ILE A 41 -3.96 4.38 6.65
CA ILE A 41 -3.53 3.10 7.20
C ILE A 41 -3.82 3.09 8.69
N ASN A 42 -4.66 2.15 9.13
CA ASN A 42 -4.94 1.96 10.55
C ASN A 42 -3.75 1.30 11.25
N LEU A 43 -3.00 2.09 12.01
CA LEU A 43 -1.90 1.65 12.87
C LEU A 43 -2.31 1.55 14.34
N ALA A 44 -3.60 1.65 14.66
CA ALA A 44 -4.13 1.46 16.02
C ALA A 44 -4.14 -0.03 16.39
N ALA A 45 -2.95 -0.57 16.57
CA ALA A 45 -2.69 -1.91 17.08
C ALA A 45 -1.71 -1.80 18.25
N GLN A 46 -1.69 -2.82 19.13
CA GLN A 46 -0.61 -2.90 20.10
C GLN A 46 0.72 -3.02 19.36
N PRO A 47 1.74 -2.19 19.68
CA PRO A 47 3.03 -2.29 19.03
C PRO A 47 3.64 -3.69 19.22
N PRO A 48 4.24 -4.27 18.16
CA PRO A 48 4.39 -3.74 16.80
C PRO A 48 3.13 -3.99 15.92
N ALA A 49 2.78 -3.01 15.09
CA ALA A 49 1.76 -3.18 14.05
C ALA A 49 2.34 -3.98 12.87
N VAL A 50 1.66 -5.07 12.47
CA VAL A 50 2.12 -5.98 11.41
C VAL A 50 1.35 -5.74 10.12
N ILE A 51 2.06 -5.52 9.01
CA ILE A 51 1.48 -5.31 7.68
C ILE A 51 1.98 -6.40 6.74
N LEU A 52 1.07 -7.26 6.27
CA LEU A 52 1.38 -8.30 5.28
C LEU A 52 1.14 -7.78 3.86
N MET A 53 2.17 -7.87 3.02
CA MET A 53 2.08 -7.51 1.60
C MET A 53 1.78 -8.76 0.77
N ALA A 54 0.52 -8.95 0.40
CA ALA A 54 0.06 -10.07 -0.43
C ALA A 54 -0.46 -9.57 -1.80
N GLY A 55 -0.42 -10.45 -2.81
CA GLY A 55 -0.83 -10.11 -4.18
C GLY A 55 -0.12 -10.97 -5.22
N LEU A 56 -0.55 -10.83 -6.47
CA LEU A 56 -0.03 -11.61 -7.60
C LEU A 56 1.46 -11.36 -7.86
N GLN A 57 2.11 -12.29 -8.58
CA GLN A 57 3.49 -12.12 -9.04
C GLN A 57 3.58 -10.86 -9.92
N GLY A 58 4.62 -10.05 -9.71
CA GLY A 58 4.80 -8.81 -10.48
C GLY A 58 3.95 -7.61 -10.03
N ALA A 59 3.02 -7.76 -9.07
CA ALA A 59 2.18 -6.66 -8.57
C ALA A 59 2.93 -5.55 -7.79
N GLY A 60 4.27 -5.61 -7.73
CA GLY A 60 5.08 -4.58 -7.07
C GLY A 60 5.14 -4.66 -5.55
N LYS A 61 4.89 -5.83 -4.94
CA LYS A 61 4.88 -6.03 -3.47
C LYS A 61 6.15 -5.48 -2.79
N THR A 62 7.34 -5.95 -3.18
CA THR A 62 8.64 -5.55 -2.61
C THR A 62 8.88 -4.04 -2.70
N THR A 63 8.64 -3.46 -3.87
CA THR A 63 8.83 -2.02 -4.10
C THR A 63 7.81 -1.19 -3.29
N THR A 64 6.58 -1.69 -3.18
CA THR A 64 5.53 -1.04 -2.39
C THR A 64 5.84 -1.10 -0.90
N THR A 65 6.40 -2.21 -0.39
CA THR A 65 6.89 -2.32 0.99
C THR A 65 7.89 -1.21 1.32
N ALA A 66 8.88 -0.98 0.47
CA ALA A 66 9.89 0.06 0.70
C ALA A 66 9.31 1.48 0.63
N LYS A 67 8.42 1.75 -0.35
CA LYS A 67 7.72 3.04 -0.44
C LYS A 67 6.86 3.31 0.78
N LEU A 68 6.14 2.28 1.25
CA LEU A 68 5.33 2.36 2.47
C LEU A 68 6.21 2.62 3.69
N ALA A 69 7.33 1.91 3.82
CA ALA A 69 8.28 2.12 4.90
C ALA A 69 8.77 3.58 4.95
N LYS A 70 9.20 4.13 3.80
CA LYS A 70 9.60 5.53 3.68
C LYS A 70 8.47 6.49 4.09
N HIS A 71 7.24 6.23 3.63
CA HIS A 71 6.08 7.05 3.99
C HIS A 71 5.82 7.04 5.51
N LEU A 72 5.86 5.87 6.15
CA LEU A 72 5.66 5.71 7.58
C LEU A 72 6.76 6.41 8.40
N ILE A 73 8.01 6.35 7.94
CA ILE A 73 9.13 7.04 8.59
C ILE A 73 8.99 8.55 8.44
N GLU A 74 8.81 9.05 7.22
CA GLU A 74 8.85 10.49 6.94
C GLU A 74 7.61 11.23 7.44
N LYS A 75 6.42 10.67 7.18
CA LYS A 75 5.11 11.32 7.45
C LYS A 75 4.52 10.94 8.80
N ARG A 76 4.74 9.70 9.25
CA ARG A 76 4.16 9.19 10.52
C ARG A 76 5.17 9.05 11.65
N LYS A 77 6.46 9.34 11.39
CA LYS A 77 7.56 9.27 12.37
C LYS A 77 7.62 7.93 13.11
N LYS A 78 7.33 6.84 12.41
CA LYS A 78 7.40 5.48 12.97
C LYS A 78 8.76 4.85 12.69
N LYS A 79 9.22 4.03 13.63
CA LYS A 79 10.28 3.05 13.35
C LYS A 79 9.67 1.92 12.53
N VAL A 80 10.38 1.50 11.48
CA VAL A 80 9.90 0.47 10.55
C VAL A 80 10.97 -0.59 10.37
N LEU A 81 10.56 -1.84 10.55
CA LEU A 81 11.33 -3.03 10.22
C LEU A 81 10.68 -3.71 9.01
N THR A 82 11.46 -4.09 8.01
CA THR A 82 11.00 -4.92 6.91
C THR A 82 11.63 -6.31 6.97
N VAL A 83 10.91 -7.30 6.47
CA VAL A 83 11.38 -8.69 6.39
C VAL A 83 10.93 -9.31 5.08
N SER A 84 11.76 -10.17 4.49
CA SER A 84 11.42 -10.92 3.28
C SER A 84 10.98 -12.33 3.66
N ALA A 85 9.70 -12.65 3.44
CA ALA A 85 9.21 -14.03 3.50
C ALA A 85 9.21 -14.72 2.11
N ASP A 86 9.70 -14.03 1.07
CA ASP A 86 9.81 -14.55 -0.29
C ASP A 86 11.15 -15.29 -0.48
N VAL A 87 11.16 -16.57 -0.11
CA VAL A 87 12.34 -17.46 -0.20
C VAL A 87 12.45 -18.21 -1.53
N TYR A 88 11.38 -18.20 -2.33
CA TYR A 88 11.31 -18.96 -3.58
C TYR A 88 11.82 -18.17 -4.79
N ARG A 89 11.67 -16.84 -4.77
CA ARG A 89 12.09 -15.99 -5.89
C ARG A 89 13.58 -15.64 -5.76
N PRO A 90 14.41 -15.87 -6.80
CA PRO A 90 15.83 -15.52 -6.78
C PRO A 90 16.05 -14.05 -6.43
N ALA A 91 17.01 -13.80 -5.53
CA ALA A 91 17.40 -12.46 -5.08
C ALA A 91 16.28 -11.59 -4.47
N ALA A 92 15.11 -12.14 -4.13
CA ALA A 92 14.02 -11.36 -3.53
C ALA A 92 14.41 -10.76 -2.17
N ILE A 93 15.16 -11.52 -1.38
CA ILE A 93 15.72 -11.10 -0.09
C ILE A 93 16.68 -9.92 -0.27
N GLU A 94 17.68 -10.06 -1.15
CA GLU A 94 18.66 -8.99 -1.44
C GLU A 94 18.01 -7.77 -2.11
N GLN A 95 16.98 -7.98 -2.93
CA GLN A 95 16.17 -6.90 -3.50
C GLN A 95 15.52 -6.10 -2.37
N LEU A 96 14.82 -6.76 -1.43
CA LEU A 96 14.15 -6.09 -0.32
C LEU A 96 15.15 -5.34 0.57
N LYS A 97 16.28 -5.97 0.91
CA LYS A 97 17.37 -5.36 1.68
C LYS A 97 17.86 -4.06 1.04
N THR A 98 18.07 -4.07 -0.28
CA THR A 98 18.52 -2.88 -1.03
C THR A 98 17.48 -1.76 -0.99
N VAL A 99 16.21 -2.06 -1.31
CA VAL A 99 15.17 -1.02 -1.32
C VAL A 99 14.79 -0.54 0.08
N THR A 100 14.91 -1.39 1.09
CA THR A 100 14.68 -1.02 2.51
C THR A 100 15.74 -0.05 2.99
N ARG A 101 17.01 -0.31 2.68
CA ARG A 101 18.12 0.62 2.97
C ARG A 101 17.89 1.98 2.30
N GLN A 102 17.48 2.00 1.04
CA GLN A 102 17.15 3.25 0.33
C GLN A 102 15.96 4.00 0.95
N ALA A 103 15.00 3.27 1.54
CA ALA A 103 13.87 3.84 2.26
C ALA A 103 14.23 4.35 3.67
N GLY A 104 15.43 4.04 4.19
CA GLY A 104 15.87 4.40 5.54
C GLY A 104 15.22 3.56 6.65
N ALA A 105 14.68 2.39 6.31
CA ALA A 105 14.09 1.46 7.28
C ALA A 105 15.10 0.39 7.72
N GLU A 106 14.83 -0.24 8.86
CA GLU A 106 15.58 -1.41 9.30
C GLU A 106 15.15 -2.65 8.52
N TRP A 107 16.08 -3.58 8.32
CA TRP A 107 15.84 -4.83 7.61
C TRP A 107 16.20 -6.00 8.51
N PHE A 108 15.27 -6.95 8.66
CA PHE A 108 15.49 -8.20 9.36
C PHE A 108 16.13 -9.23 8.42
N GLU A 109 17.21 -9.85 8.88
CA GLU A 109 17.95 -10.84 8.11
C GLU A 109 17.19 -12.16 7.97
N SER A 110 17.15 -12.68 6.75
CA SER A 110 16.49 -13.95 6.41
C SER A 110 17.26 -14.66 5.31
N THR A 111 17.27 -15.98 5.29
CA THR A 111 17.93 -16.79 4.26
C THR A 111 16.93 -17.63 3.44
N PRO A 112 17.25 -18.02 2.20
CA PRO A 112 16.37 -18.85 1.37
C PRO A 112 16.09 -20.24 1.94
N GLU A 113 16.96 -20.75 2.82
CA GLU A 113 16.84 -22.09 3.41
C GLU A 113 15.84 -22.13 4.58
N GLN A 114 15.47 -20.96 5.12
CA GLN A 114 14.52 -20.85 6.21
C GLN A 114 13.07 -20.97 5.71
N LYS A 115 12.18 -21.49 6.56
CA LYS A 115 10.75 -21.52 6.25
C LYS A 115 10.18 -20.10 6.41
N PRO A 116 9.31 -19.65 5.48
CA PRO A 116 8.68 -18.33 5.56
C PRO A 116 7.97 -18.03 6.90
N HIS A 117 7.34 -19.06 7.48
CA HIS A 117 6.70 -18.97 8.78
C HIS A 117 7.70 -18.64 9.90
N ASP A 118 8.84 -19.33 9.92
CA ASP A 118 9.84 -19.18 10.98
C ASP A 118 10.54 -17.83 10.87
N ILE A 119 10.79 -17.35 9.63
CA ILE A 119 11.27 -15.98 9.37
C ILE A 119 10.30 -14.94 9.95
N ALA A 120 9.00 -15.09 9.68
CA ALA A 120 8.00 -14.13 10.14
C ALA A 120 7.89 -14.08 11.67
N LEU A 121 7.94 -15.24 12.34
CA LEU A 121 7.94 -15.31 13.81
C LEU A 121 9.20 -14.70 14.42
N ALA A 122 10.37 -14.99 13.86
CA ALA A 122 11.64 -14.43 14.34
C ALA A 122 11.68 -12.90 14.16
N ALA A 123 11.20 -12.39 13.03
CA ALA A 123 11.11 -10.95 12.78
C ALA A 123 10.13 -10.25 13.74
N LEU A 124 8.99 -10.89 14.04
CA LEU A 124 8.02 -10.36 15.00
C LEU A 124 8.58 -10.32 16.42
N ASP A 125 9.31 -11.36 16.84
CA ASP A 125 9.99 -11.38 18.14
C ASP A 125 11.09 -10.30 18.21
N TYR A 126 11.90 -10.15 17.16
CA TYR A 126 12.90 -9.09 17.06
C TYR A 126 12.26 -7.69 17.20
N ALA A 127 11.16 -7.43 16.48
CA ALA A 127 10.42 -6.16 16.51
C ALA A 127 9.72 -5.86 17.85
N LYS A 128 9.52 -6.85 18.72
CA LYS A 128 9.01 -6.65 20.08
C LYS A 128 10.11 -6.25 21.05
N ARG A 129 11.36 -6.63 20.77
CA ARG A 129 12.52 -6.43 21.65
C ARG A 129 13.31 -5.16 21.34
N HIS A 130 13.18 -4.61 20.14
CA HIS A 130 13.92 -3.44 19.62
C HIS A 130 12.96 -2.38 19.06
#